data_AF-A0A1F5LVQ6-F1
#
_entry.id   AF-A0A1F5LVQ6-F1
#
_cell.length_a   1.000
_cell.length_b   1.000
_cell.length_c   1.000
_cell.angle_alpha   90.00
_cell.angle_beta   90.00
_cell.angle_gamma   90.00
#
_symmetry.space_group_name_H-M   'P 1'
#
loop_
_entity.id
_entity.type
_entity.pdbx_description
1 polymer ?
#
loop_
_entity_poly.entity_id
_entity_poly.type
_entity_poly.pdbx_seq_one_letter_code
_entity_poly.pdbx_strand_id
1 'polypeptide(L)'
;MVIQWVDTEALNSLPRLIKSYIDPEDPSIAAHNILRLAHLLLLSNHLTEAHEIASGVFRLAKNLSETSEKRVRLPVYTPNSLEIFWQEHQEIFPRPEDAPKSSRGPLETYLAQEQWGKYRECTRTGWMLDHYGLAEPEDPSIWRDTDDPIMLAMCARLLAKTTTPGTYPSQDKMREALAAGQKLYAIPEIPLSEWLLNRPENRQRQGWLLYRRLIVELAIRLGKFQTAADLLSQALRVDGFVNGGELGDFLMIPGVYNILPLLAQGGKESNPFFIPKADAEVMVKEIIDALELRAKHGRQWALDESKVGWRELLDRLAEGAFKTHPKEYRAMGVKTAKEILYDPATEEEIEEAEKKVGKLPDDFKAMVRLANGFKGGGHLFGGGIAGIQYIDFANGDAEYSWDSRTQEDDEIFDSSDLIELQTGSESDSFYHYYMRPRAWNEDGEHKDNKYRYWHWAPWMGSTNQYNSVRDYVASCVEKVEDMLDLGETEDYEEADGSDSELSLFI
;
A
#
# COMPACT_ATOMS: atom_id res chain seq x y z
N MET A 1 6.75 -22.43 -10.34
CA MET A 1 7.81 -21.74 -9.57
C MET A 1 7.24 -20.39 -9.18
N VAL A 2 7.20 -20.04 -7.89
CA VAL A 2 6.65 -18.73 -7.47
C VAL A 2 7.75 -17.70 -7.61
N ILE A 3 7.57 -16.74 -8.52
CA ILE A 3 8.52 -15.63 -8.67
C ILE A 3 8.31 -14.66 -7.50
N GLN A 4 9.39 -14.34 -6.80
CA GLN A 4 9.41 -13.45 -5.65
C GLN A 4 10.48 -12.37 -5.82
N TRP A 5 10.22 -11.19 -5.29
CA TRP A 5 11.19 -10.10 -5.22
C TRP A 5 11.04 -9.34 -3.91
N VAL A 6 12.10 -8.64 -3.53
CA VAL A 6 12.10 -7.76 -2.36
C VAL A 6 11.77 -6.35 -2.83
N ASP A 7 10.87 -5.67 -2.13
CA ASP A 7 10.72 -4.22 -2.20
C ASP A 7 10.74 -3.66 -0.79
N THR A 8 11.59 -2.67 -0.55
CA THR A 8 11.93 -2.11 0.78
C THR A 8 12.23 -3.19 1.83
N GLU A 9 11.20 -3.68 2.53
CA GLU A 9 11.27 -4.69 3.60
C GLU A 9 10.28 -5.86 3.40
N ALA A 10 9.42 -5.82 2.37
CA ALA A 10 8.41 -6.83 2.12
C ALA A 10 8.79 -7.78 0.97
N LEU A 11 8.61 -9.09 1.20
CA LEU A 11 8.70 -10.10 0.15
C LEU A 11 7.41 -10.08 -0.67
N ASN A 12 7.52 -9.68 -1.92
CA ASN A 12 6.42 -9.68 -2.88
C ASN A 12 6.45 -10.93 -3.74
N SER A 13 5.30 -11.34 -4.25
CA SER A 13 5.18 -12.45 -5.20
C SER A 13 4.30 -12.07 -6.39
N LEU A 14 4.64 -12.63 -7.54
CA LEU A 14 3.93 -12.34 -8.79
C LEU A 14 2.45 -12.77 -8.72
N PRO A 15 2.10 -13.98 -8.21
CA PRO A 15 0.71 -14.37 -8.05
C PRO A 15 -0.11 -13.41 -7.17
N ARG A 16 0.50 -12.89 -6.10
CA ARG A 16 -0.17 -11.95 -5.19
C ARG A 16 -0.39 -10.58 -5.83
N LEU A 17 0.57 -10.10 -6.62
CA LEU A 17 0.40 -8.85 -7.37
C LEU A 17 -0.70 -8.99 -8.43
N ILE A 18 -0.75 -10.13 -9.13
CA ILE A 18 -1.81 -10.42 -10.10
C ILE A 18 -3.18 -10.49 -9.40
N LYS A 19 -3.29 -11.26 -8.31
CA LYS A 19 -4.52 -11.37 -7.50
C LYS A 19 -5.02 -9.99 -7.07
N SER A 20 -4.14 -9.17 -6.46
CA SER A 20 -4.47 -7.81 -6.02
C SER A 20 -4.81 -6.86 -7.17
N TYR A 21 -4.45 -7.17 -8.41
CA TYR A 21 -4.91 -6.42 -9.58
C TYR A 21 -6.23 -6.93 -10.14
N ILE A 22 -6.50 -8.23 -10.19
CA ILE A 22 -7.68 -8.79 -10.87
C ILE A 22 -8.92 -8.94 -9.97
N ASP A 23 -8.71 -9.13 -8.66
CA ASP A 23 -9.77 -9.47 -7.71
C ASP A 23 -10.49 -8.28 -7.07
N PRO A 24 -9.86 -7.19 -6.61
CA PRO A 24 -10.58 -6.15 -5.87
C PRO A 24 -11.42 -5.27 -6.79
N GLU A 25 -12.41 -4.55 -6.25
CA GLU A 25 -13.17 -3.55 -7.03
C GLU A 25 -12.27 -2.40 -7.50
N ASP A 26 -11.44 -1.86 -6.62
CA ASP A 26 -10.42 -0.85 -6.93
C ASP A 26 -9.01 -1.48 -6.98
N PRO A 27 -8.40 -1.64 -8.17
CA PRO A 27 -7.04 -2.17 -8.31
C PRO A 27 -5.96 -1.08 -8.24
N SER A 28 -6.27 0.14 -7.77
CA SER A 28 -5.34 1.29 -7.76
C SER A 28 -4.02 1.00 -7.06
N ILE A 29 -4.05 0.33 -5.90
CA ILE A 29 -2.86 -0.06 -5.15
C ILE A 29 -2.01 -1.04 -5.97
N ALA A 30 -2.63 -2.04 -6.59
CA ALA A 30 -1.92 -3.00 -7.44
C ALA A 30 -1.33 -2.34 -8.69
N ALA A 31 -2.06 -1.40 -9.32
CA ALA A 31 -1.55 -0.60 -10.44
C ALA A 31 -0.32 0.21 -10.02
N HIS A 32 -0.34 0.84 -8.84
CA HIS A 32 0.82 1.52 -8.28
C HIS A 32 1.99 0.54 -8.05
N ASN A 33 1.72 -0.64 -7.51
CA ASN A 33 2.74 -1.68 -7.29
C ASN A 33 3.33 -2.23 -8.60
N ILE A 34 2.57 -2.28 -9.69
CA ILE A 34 3.09 -2.63 -11.02
C ILE A 34 4.03 -1.52 -11.54
N LEU A 35 3.68 -0.24 -11.38
CA LEU A 35 4.58 0.86 -11.72
C LEU A 35 5.84 0.87 -10.84
N ARG A 36 5.70 0.49 -9.57
CA ARG A 36 6.82 0.28 -8.66
C ARG A 36 7.74 -0.85 -9.16
N LEU A 37 7.17 -1.96 -9.63
CA LEU A 37 7.94 -3.03 -10.27
C LEU A 37 8.66 -2.54 -11.53
N ALA A 38 8.05 -1.65 -12.32
CA ALA A 38 8.72 -1.03 -13.48
C ALA A 38 10.00 -0.30 -13.07
N HIS A 39 10.00 0.42 -11.94
CA HIS A 39 11.20 1.04 -11.39
C HIS A 39 12.27 0.01 -10.98
N LEU A 40 11.89 -1.12 -10.39
CA LEU A 40 12.82 -2.20 -10.04
C LEU A 40 13.44 -2.86 -11.29
N LEU A 41 12.66 -2.98 -12.36
CA LEU A 41 13.13 -3.44 -13.66
C LEU A 41 14.11 -2.44 -14.29
N LEU A 42 13.83 -1.13 -14.21
CA LEU A 42 14.78 -0.09 -14.63
C LEU A 42 16.09 -0.19 -13.84
N LEU A 43 16.02 -0.33 -12.51
CA LEU A 43 17.19 -0.50 -11.65
C LEU A 43 18.01 -1.76 -12.01
N SER A 44 17.32 -2.82 -12.45
CA SER A 44 17.93 -4.06 -12.95
C SER A 44 18.39 -3.99 -14.41
N ASN A 45 18.27 -2.81 -15.04
CA ASN A 45 18.61 -2.53 -16.43
C ASN A 45 17.77 -3.31 -17.47
N HIS A 46 16.52 -3.64 -17.14
CA HIS A 46 15.54 -4.27 -18.03
C HIS A 46 14.60 -3.23 -18.64
N LEU A 47 15.15 -2.39 -19.54
CA LEU A 47 14.45 -1.21 -20.06
C LEU A 47 13.19 -1.55 -20.88
N THR A 48 13.28 -2.59 -21.72
CA THR A 48 12.14 -3.07 -22.52
C THR A 48 11.00 -3.53 -21.62
N GLU A 49 11.31 -4.39 -20.65
CA GLU A 49 10.33 -4.94 -19.72
C GLU A 49 9.66 -3.84 -18.88
N ALA A 50 10.46 -2.90 -18.37
CA ALA A 50 9.94 -1.75 -17.63
C ALA A 50 9.01 -0.89 -18.48
N HIS A 51 9.38 -0.61 -19.73
CA HIS A 51 8.55 0.13 -20.67
C HIS A 51 7.23 -0.61 -20.96
N GLU A 52 7.28 -1.91 -21.21
CA GLU A 52 6.11 -2.72 -21.56
C GLU A 52 5.08 -2.72 -20.43
N ILE A 53 5.46 -3.01 -19.19
CA ILE A 53 4.48 -3.05 -18.08
C ILE A 53 3.96 -1.66 -17.74
N ALA A 54 4.80 -0.63 -17.76
CA ALA A 54 4.36 0.73 -17.50
C ALA A 54 3.35 1.20 -18.56
N SER A 55 3.65 0.94 -19.84
CA SER A 55 2.75 1.24 -20.96
C SER A 55 1.46 0.44 -20.87
N GLY A 56 1.54 -0.83 -20.49
CA GLY A 56 0.40 -1.70 -20.25
C GLY A 56 -0.54 -1.13 -19.21
N VAL A 57 0.00 -0.69 -18.07
CA VAL A 57 -0.79 -0.03 -17.01
C VAL A 57 -1.50 1.19 -17.57
N PHE A 58 -0.80 2.16 -18.18
CA PHE A 58 -1.46 3.39 -18.66
C PHE A 58 -2.49 3.13 -19.77
N ARG A 59 -2.20 2.22 -20.70
CA ARG A 59 -3.10 1.85 -21.81
C ARG A 59 -4.38 1.17 -21.31
N LEU A 60 -4.25 0.23 -20.38
CA LEU A 60 -5.35 -0.65 -19.98
C LEU A 60 -6.09 -0.17 -18.73
N ALA A 61 -5.47 0.69 -17.92
CA ALA A 61 -6.08 1.28 -16.74
C ALA A 61 -7.31 2.14 -17.08
N LYS A 62 -7.29 2.85 -18.22
CA LYS A 62 -8.41 3.72 -18.66
C LYS A 62 -9.75 2.99 -18.78
N ASN A 63 -9.73 1.67 -18.99
CA ASN A 63 -10.94 0.85 -19.10
C ASN A 63 -11.52 0.44 -17.73
N LEU A 64 -10.84 0.75 -16.63
CA LEU A 64 -11.30 0.43 -15.26
C LEU A 64 -12.21 1.50 -14.67
N SER A 65 -12.26 2.71 -15.24
CA SER A 65 -12.96 3.86 -14.65
C SER A 65 -14.46 3.95 -14.95
N GLU A 66 -15.05 3.02 -15.71
CA GLU A 66 -16.38 3.22 -16.30
C GLU A 66 -17.57 2.58 -15.54
N THR A 67 -17.38 1.90 -14.38
CA THR A 67 -18.47 1.05 -13.83
C THR A 67 -19.00 1.29 -12.42
N SER A 68 -18.56 2.27 -11.63
CA SER A 68 -19.31 2.65 -10.42
C SER A 68 -19.02 4.09 -9.97
N GLU A 69 -19.97 4.71 -9.27
CA GLU A 69 -19.95 6.10 -8.76
C GLU A 69 -18.74 6.44 -7.87
N LYS A 70 -17.92 5.45 -7.50
CA LYS A 70 -16.61 5.65 -6.90
C LYS A 70 -15.56 5.58 -8.00
N ARG A 71 -15.08 6.76 -8.45
CA ARG A 71 -13.95 6.87 -9.37
C ARG A 71 -12.79 5.99 -8.88
N VAL A 72 -12.51 4.90 -9.59
CA VAL A 72 -11.29 4.12 -9.41
C VAL A 72 -10.12 5.10 -9.50
N ARG A 73 -9.41 5.30 -8.39
CA ARG A 73 -8.27 6.23 -8.31
C ARG A 73 -7.03 5.55 -8.87
N LEU A 74 -7.06 5.20 -10.14
CA LEU A 74 -5.86 4.85 -10.91
C LEU A 74 -4.79 5.92 -10.69
N PRO A 75 -3.49 5.60 -10.79
CA PRO A 75 -2.43 6.57 -10.54
C PRO A 75 -2.71 7.87 -11.30
N VAL A 76 -3.11 8.89 -10.54
CA VAL A 76 -3.59 10.18 -11.07
C VAL A 76 -2.46 10.94 -11.77
N TYR A 77 -1.22 10.47 -11.58
CA TYR A 77 -0.01 11.07 -12.09
C TYR A 77 0.94 10.01 -12.64
N THR A 78 1.71 10.42 -13.64
CA THR A 78 2.86 9.67 -14.14
C THR A 78 4.05 9.93 -13.21
N PRO A 79 4.73 8.91 -12.67
CA PRO A 79 5.94 9.09 -11.88
C PRO A 79 7.04 9.84 -12.64
N ASN A 80 7.68 10.83 -12.01
CA ASN A 80 8.73 11.65 -12.64
C ASN A 80 9.90 10.81 -13.17
N SER A 81 10.25 9.72 -12.49
CA SER A 81 11.27 8.76 -12.92
C SER A 81 10.94 8.09 -14.27
N LEU A 82 9.66 7.80 -14.55
CA LEU A 82 9.23 7.26 -15.84
C LEU A 82 9.21 8.33 -16.93
N GLU A 83 8.81 9.57 -16.60
CA GLU A 83 8.91 10.68 -17.55
C GLU A 83 10.37 10.93 -17.98
N ILE A 84 11.31 10.87 -17.03
CA ILE A 84 12.75 10.97 -17.32
C ILE A 84 13.24 9.79 -18.16
N PHE A 85 12.82 8.56 -17.82
CA PHE A 85 13.14 7.36 -18.61
C PHE A 85 12.75 7.54 -20.09
N TRP A 86 11.51 7.95 -20.36
CA TRP A 86 11.03 8.12 -21.73
C TRP A 86 11.65 9.31 -22.44
N GLN A 87 12.06 10.38 -21.73
CA GLN A 87 12.83 11.46 -22.34
C GLN A 87 14.23 11.01 -22.77
N GLU A 88 14.95 10.32 -21.89
CA GLU A 88 16.33 9.86 -22.16
C GLU A 88 16.38 8.78 -23.26
N HIS A 89 15.31 8.00 -23.40
CA HIS A 89 15.24 6.88 -24.36
C HIS A 89 14.12 7.02 -25.40
N GLN A 90 13.68 8.24 -25.71
CA GLN A 90 12.51 8.50 -26.55
C GLN A 90 12.53 7.80 -27.92
N GLU A 91 13.70 7.64 -28.52
CA GLU A 91 13.85 6.99 -29.84
C GLU A 91 13.46 5.52 -29.84
N ILE A 92 13.62 4.82 -28.71
CA ILE A 92 13.39 3.38 -28.57
C ILE A 92 12.12 3.12 -27.75
N PHE A 93 11.92 3.90 -26.68
CA PHE A 93 10.84 3.76 -25.73
C PHE A 93 10.04 5.07 -25.65
N PRO A 94 9.15 5.33 -26.63
CA PRO A 94 8.35 6.54 -26.61
C PRO A 94 7.42 6.56 -25.40
N ARG A 95 7.16 7.76 -24.87
CA ARG A 95 6.18 7.94 -23.81
C ARG A 95 4.79 7.44 -24.26
N PRO A 96 4.08 6.61 -23.46
CA PRO A 96 2.73 6.17 -23.79
C PRO A 96 1.76 7.35 -23.96
N GLU A 97 0.91 7.28 -24.99
CA GLU A 97 -0.07 8.35 -25.28
C GLU A 97 -1.11 8.50 -24.15
N ASP A 98 -1.52 7.39 -23.55
CA ASP A 98 -2.50 7.34 -22.46
C ASP A 98 -1.91 7.74 -21.09
N ALA A 99 -0.60 7.90 -20.96
CA ALA A 99 0.00 8.31 -19.70
C ALA A 99 -0.43 9.76 -19.35
N PRO A 100 -0.98 10.01 -18.14
CA PRO A 100 -1.46 11.33 -17.72
C PRO A 100 -0.41 12.41 -17.94
N LYS A 101 -0.77 13.49 -18.64
CA LYS A 101 0.14 14.61 -18.88
C LYS A 101 0.35 15.40 -17.59
N SER A 102 1.56 15.89 -17.38
CA SER A 102 1.84 16.82 -16.28
C SER A 102 1.00 18.09 -16.44
N SER A 103 0.34 18.50 -15.35
CA SER A 103 -0.36 19.78 -15.25
C SER A 103 0.56 20.93 -14.83
N ARG A 104 1.84 20.65 -14.55
CA ARG A 104 2.79 21.57 -13.90
C ARG A 104 3.65 22.38 -14.89
N GLY A 105 3.09 22.71 -16.05
CA GLY A 105 3.78 23.46 -17.11
C GLY A 105 4.57 22.58 -18.08
N PRO A 106 5.54 23.15 -18.83
CA PRO A 106 6.38 22.38 -19.75
C PRO A 106 7.14 21.27 -19.01
N LEU A 107 6.98 20.02 -19.48
CA LEU A 107 7.49 18.82 -18.79
C LEU A 107 9.00 18.89 -18.54
N GLU A 108 9.79 19.30 -19.54
CA GLU A 108 11.25 19.40 -19.42
C GLU A 108 11.67 20.39 -18.33
N THR A 109 11.07 21.58 -18.29
CA THR A 109 11.33 22.58 -17.25
C THR A 109 10.96 22.07 -15.87
N TYR A 110 9.80 21.40 -15.76
CA TYR A 110 9.32 20.83 -14.51
C TYR A 110 10.27 19.74 -13.98
N LEU A 111 10.67 18.79 -14.83
CA LEU A 111 11.58 17.71 -14.45
C LEU A 111 12.97 18.24 -14.07
N ALA A 112 13.51 19.22 -14.82
CA ALA A 112 14.78 19.86 -14.47
C ALA A 112 14.70 20.56 -13.09
N GLN A 113 13.57 21.20 -12.78
CA GLN A 113 13.34 21.82 -11.48
C GLN A 113 13.27 20.78 -10.35
N GLU A 114 12.57 19.66 -10.57
CA GLU A 114 12.46 18.57 -9.59
C GLU A 114 13.82 17.90 -9.34
N GLN A 115 14.57 17.58 -10.40
CA GLN A 115 15.93 17.02 -10.31
C GLN A 115 16.86 17.95 -9.53
N TRP A 116 16.85 19.25 -9.85
CA TRP A 116 17.64 20.24 -9.13
C TRP A 116 17.18 20.41 -7.68
N GLY A 117 15.88 20.36 -7.41
CA GLY A 117 15.31 20.39 -6.07
C GLY A 117 15.82 19.26 -5.19
N LYS A 118 15.86 18.02 -5.73
CA LYS A 118 16.41 16.85 -5.05
C LYS A 118 17.92 16.98 -4.79
N TYR A 119 18.69 17.48 -5.77
CA TYR A 119 20.11 17.78 -5.56
C TYR A 119 20.30 18.83 -4.45
N ARG A 120 19.55 19.93 -4.49
CA ARG A 120 19.60 21.01 -3.50
C ARG A 120 19.33 20.49 -2.09
N GLU A 121 18.29 19.66 -1.92
CA GLU A 121 17.94 19.05 -0.63
C GLU A 121 19.13 18.29 -0.03
N CYS A 122 19.87 17.55 -0.86
CA CYS A 122 21.06 16.83 -0.42
C CYS A 122 22.22 17.74 0.02
N THR A 123 22.22 19.01 -0.36
CA THR A 123 23.26 20.00 0.01
C THR A 123 22.82 20.92 1.15
N ARG A 124 21.64 20.71 1.74
CA ARG A 124 21.17 21.53 2.87
C ARG A 124 22.03 21.26 4.10
N THR A 125 22.48 22.35 4.70
CA THR A 125 23.37 22.37 5.87
C THR A 125 22.65 22.83 7.14
N GLY A 126 21.56 23.59 7.02
CA GLY A 126 20.77 24.06 8.18
C GLY A 126 20.27 22.91 9.06
N TRP A 127 19.87 21.79 8.44
CA TRP A 127 19.46 20.59 9.17
C TRP A 127 20.57 20.05 10.10
N MET A 128 21.84 20.16 9.68
CA MET A 128 22.98 19.71 10.48
C MET A 128 23.20 20.60 11.72
N LEU A 129 22.97 21.91 11.60
CA LEU A 129 23.01 22.83 12.72
C LEU A 129 21.87 22.54 13.71
N ASP A 130 20.65 22.36 13.19
CA ASP A 130 19.46 22.17 14.02
C ASP A 130 19.49 20.85 14.81
N HIS A 131 20.05 19.78 14.23
CA HIS A 131 20.00 18.43 14.82
C HIS A 131 21.31 18.00 15.50
N TYR A 132 22.45 18.61 15.16
CA TYR A 132 23.75 18.26 15.73
C TYR A 132 24.51 19.44 16.33
N GLY A 133 23.93 20.64 16.33
CA GLY A 133 24.62 21.84 16.81
C GLY A 133 25.87 22.20 16.00
N LEU A 134 26.05 21.64 14.81
CA LEU A 134 27.24 21.84 14.00
C LEU A 134 27.08 23.06 13.09
N ALA A 135 27.80 24.13 13.40
CA ALA A 135 27.92 25.29 12.52
C ALA A 135 28.71 24.96 11.25
N GLU A 136 28.43 25.68 10.16
CA GLU A 136 29.21 25.58 8.92
C GLU A 136 30.67 25.99 9.21
N PRO A 137 31.69 25.16 8.89
CA PRO A 137 33.08 25.56 9.02
C PRO A 137 33.44 26.69 8.04
N GLU A 138 34.36 27.57 8.45
CA GLU A 138 34.85 28.66 7.59
C GLU A 138 35.56 28.14 6.33
N ASP A 139 36.34 27.06 6.47
CA ASP A 139 36.96 26.35 5.35
C ASP A 139 36.50 24.89 5.33
N PRO A 140 35.70 24.48 4.32
CA PRO A 140 35.24 23.10 4.23
C PRO A 140 36.37 22.12 3.93
N SER A 141 37.58 22.57 3.56
CA SER A 141 38.76 21.71 3.33
C SER A 141 39.23 20.96 4.56
N ILE A 142 38.74 21.32 5.75
CA ILE A 142 38.99 20.62 7.02
C ILE A 142 38.59 19.13 6.96
N TRP A 143 37.74 18.73 6.00
CA TRP A 143 37.41 17.33 5.74
C TRP A 143 38.63 16.42 5.57
N ARG A 144 39.76 16.97 5.07
CA ARG A 144 40.99 16.22 4.84
C ARG A 144 41.61 15.73 6.15
N ASP A 145 41.51 16.56 7.19
CA ASP A 145 42.21 16.39 8.45
C ASP A 145 41.32 15.79 9.56
N THR A 146 40.01 15.70 9.33
CA THR A 146 39.04 15.14 10.28
C THR A 146 38.53 13.77 9.84
N ASP A 147 38.25 12.90 10.81
CA ASP A 147 37.53 11.63 10.61
C ASP A 147 36.13 11.65 11.27
N ASP A 148 35.69 12.80 11.80
CA ASP A 148 34.36 12.96 12.38
C ASP A 148 33.28 12.85 11.28
N PRO A 149 32.36 11.85 11.36
CA PRO A 149 31.32 11.65 10.36
C PRO A 149 30.43 12.88 10.14
N ILE A 150 30.12 13.62 11.20
CA ILE A 150 29.23 14.78 11.14
C ILE A 150 29.92 15.92 10.37
N MET A 151 31.18 16.23 10.70
CA MET A 151 31.98 17.20 9.97
C MET A 151 32.24 16.79 8.51
N LEU A 152 32.53 15.51 8.23
CA LEU A 152 32.71 15.01 6.86
C LEU A 152 31.46 15.24 6.01
N ALA A 153 30.27 14.91 6.55
CA ALA A 153 29.00 15.15 5.89
C ALA A 153 28.75 16.66 5.65
N MET A 154 29.00 17.50 6.65
CA MET A 154 28.88 18.96 6.53
C MET A 154 29.77 19.51 5.42
N CYS A 155 31.04 19.12 5.39
CA CYS A 155 31.99 19.57 4.37
C CYS A 155 31.58 19.11 2.97
N ALA A 156 31.17 17.84 2.81
CA ALA A 156 30.67 17.33 1.54
C ALA A 156 29.46 18.13 1.02
N ARG A 157 28.50 18.44 1.90
CA ARG A 157 27.33 19.27 1.59
C ARG A 157 27.75 20.67 1.15
N LEU A 158 28.64 21.33 1.89
CA LEU A 158 29.12 22.68 1.59
C LEU A 158 29.89 22.77 0.27
N LEU A 159 30.78 21.82 0.01
CA LEU A 159 31.55 21.76 -1.24
C LEU A 159 30.64 21.52 -2.46
N ALA A 160 29.54 20.78 -2.27
CA ALA A 160 28.55 20.50 -3.31
C ALA A 160 27.49 21.61 -3.48
N LYS A 161 27.37 22.53 -2.52
CA LYS A 161 26.32 23.56 -2.47
C LYS A 161 26.55 24.69 -3.48
N THR A 162 25.46 25.17 -4.08
CA THR A 162 25.44 26.38 -4.92
C THR A 162 24.42 27.37 -4.41
N THR A 163 24.65 28.66 -4.65
CA THR A 163 23.72 29.75 -4.28
C THR A 163 22.75 30.09 -5.41
N THR A 164 23.06 29.70 -6.65
CA THR A 164 22.24 30.00 -7.83
C THR A 164 21.40 28.79 -8.25
N PRO A 165 20.07 28.93 -8.35
CA PRO A 165 19.20 27.86 -8.83
C PRO A 165 19.59 27.30 -10.19
N GLY A 166 19.50 25.97 -10.36
CA GLY A 166 19.86 25.25 -11.58
C GLY A 166 21.35 25.12 -11.85
N THR A 167 22.22 25.62 -10.96
CA THR A 167 23.69 25.56 -11.13
C THR A 167 24.35 24.54 -10.22
N TYR A 168 25.52 24.08 -10.65
CA TYR A 168 26.37 23.10 -9.96
C TYR A 168 27.74 23.72 -9.67
N PRO A 169 28.46 23.26 -8.63
CA PRO A 169 29.77 23.81 -8.29
C PRO A 169 30.81 23.49 -9.37
N SER A 170 32.00 24.09 -9.29
CA SER A 170 33.09 23.77 -10.22
C SER A 170 33.50 22.29 -10.11
N GLN A 171 34.08 21.72 -11.17
CA GLN A 171 34.54 20.33 -11.14
C GLN A 171 35.52 20.06 -9.99
N ASP A 172 36.39 21.01 -9.64
CA ASP A 172 37.32 20.85 -8.52
C ASP A 172 36.58 20.73 -7.19
N LYS A 173 35.60 21.60 -6.94
CA LYS A 173 34.74 21.50 -5.75
C LYS A 173 33.93 20.21 -5.72
N MET A 174 33.42 19.74 -6.88
CA MET A 174 32.73 18.45 -6.96
C MET A 174 33.68 17.28 -6.62
N ARG A 175 34.93 17.33 -7.09
CA ARG A 175 35.94 16.30 -6.77
C ARG A 175 36.23 16.27 -5.27
N GLU A 176 36.33 17.44 -4.64
CA GLU A 176 36.51 17.54 -3.19
C GLU A 176 35.29 17.03 -2.42
N ALA A 177 34.09 17.44 -2.81
CA ALA A 177 32.84 16.97 -2.20
C ALA A 177 32.70 15.44 -2.28
N LEU A 178 33.00 14.88 -3.47
CA LEU A 178 32.99 13.43 -3.68
C LEU A 178 34.02 12.74 -2.78
N ALA A 179 35.24 13.26 -2.68
CA ALA A 179 36.28 12.67 -1.84
C ALA A 179 35.91 12.70 -0.34
N ALA A 180 35.36 13.82 0.15
CA ALA A 180 34.85 13.93 1.52
C ALA A 180 33.73 12.92 1.80
N GLY A 181 32.78 12.79 0.87
CA GLY A 181 31.70 11.80 0.99
C GLY A 181 32.19 10.36 0.89
N GLN A 182 33.16 10.05 0.02
CA GLN A 182 33.78 8.72 -0.02
C GLN A 182 34.53 8.39 1.26
N LYS A 183 35.18 9.38 1.89
CA LYS A 183 35.82 9.22 3.19
C LYS A 183 34.79 8.88 4.28
N LEU A 184 33.64 9.54 4.27
CA LEU A 184 32.51 9.21 5.16
C LEU A 184 32.03 7.77 4.97
N TYR A 185 31.75 7.35 3.73
CA TYR A 185 31.21 6.00 3.46
C TYR A 185 32.23 4.88 3.45
N ALA A 186 33.51 5.19 3.64
CA ALA A 186 34.53 4.18 3.91
C ALA A 186 34.48 3.71 5.37
N ILE A 187 33.81 4.45 6.26
CA ILE A 187 33.60 4.04 7.65
C ILE A 187 32.62 2.85 7.65
N PRO A 188 32.97 1.69 8.25
CA PRO A 188 32.12 0.51 8.22
C PRO A 188 30.74 0.74 8.86
N GLU A 189 29.68 0.26 8.19
CA GLU A 189 28.31 0.25 8.71
C GLU A 189 27.73 -1.16 8.65
N ILE A 190 26.95 -1.50 9.69
CA ILE A 190 26.11 -2.70 9.66
C ILE A 190 24.86 -2.45 8.78
N PRO A 191 24.30 -3.48 8.12
CA PRO A 191 23.04 -3.35 7.37
C PRO A 191 21.91 -2.76 8.21
N LEU A 192 20.96 -2.05 7.58
CA LEU A 192 19.85 -1.40 8.28
C LEU A 192 19.00 -2.39 9.09
N SER A 193 18.73 -3.57 8.55
CA SER A 193 17.97 -4.63 9.25
C SER A 193 18.63 -5.05 10.56
N GLU A 194 19.95 -5.23 10.57
CA GLU A 194 20.73 -5.57 11.77
C GLU A 194 20.78 -4.39 12.75
N TRP A 195 20.87 -3.16 12.23
CA TRP A 195 20.87 -1.94 13.05
C TRP A 195 19.51 -1.70 13.73
N LEU A 196 18.40 -1.95 13.05
CA LEU A 196 17.05 -1.81 13.60
C LEU A 196 16.77 -2.82 14.72
N LEU A 197 17.32 -4.03 14.63
CA LEU A 197 17.20 -5.05 15.67
C LEU A 197 18.03 -4.73 16.92
N ASN A 198 19.21 -4.14 16.73
CA ASN A 198 20.19 -3.96 17.79
C ASN A 198 20.35 -2.50 18.26
N ARG A 199 19.46 -1.58 17.82
CA ARG A 199 19.55 -0.10 17.89
C ARG A 199 20.64 0.38 18.84
N PRO A 200 21.91 0.43 18.38
CA PRO A 200 23.01 0.76 19.28
C PRO A 200 22.80 2.18 19.79
N GLU A 201 22.70 2.33 21.11
CA GLU A 201 22.55 3.63 21.76
C GLU A 201 23.64 4.59 21.24
N ASN A 202 23.20 5.75 20.76
CA ASN A 202 24.06 6.86 20.31
C ASN A 202 24.87 6.67 19.01
N ARG A 203 24.56 5.68 18.16
CA ARG A 203 25.18 5.58 16.82
C ARG A 203 24.21 5.94 15.70
N GLN A 204 24.43 7.09 15.08
CA GLN A 204 23.71 7.49 13.88
C GLN A 204 24.36 6.93 12.62
N ARG A 205 23.52 6.58 11.64
CA ARG A 205 23.95 6.06 10.34
C ARG A 205 24.41 7.19 9.42
N GLN A 206 25.40 6.93 8.58
CA GLN A 206 25.98 7.86 7.62
C GLN A 206 24.95 8.34 6.59
N GLY A 207 24.00 7.47 6.20
CA GLY A 207 22.88 7.84 5.34
C GLY A 207 22.00 8.97 5.90
N TRP A 208 21.96 9.13 7.22
CA TRP A 208 21.24 10.24 7.88
C TRP A 208 22.04 11.54 7.84
N LEU A 209 23.37 11.44 7.92
CA LEU A 209 24.27 12.60 7.86
C LEU A 209 24.40 13.15 6.44
N LEU A 210 24.52 12.26 5.46
CA LEU A 210 24.69 12.60 4.05
C LEU A 210 23.82 11.67 3.20
N TYR A 211 22.99 12.23 2.32
CA TYR A 211 22.19 11.42 1.42
C TYR A 211 23.06 10.82 0.32
N ARG A 212 23.03 9.48 0.19
CA ARG A 212 23.80 8.72 -0.81
C ARG A 212 23.55 9.17 -2.26
N ARG A 213 22.37 9.74 -2.54
CA ARG A 213 22.06 10.38 -3.82
C ARG A 213 23.12 11.41 -4.24
N LEU A 214 23.60 12.26 -3.32
CA LEU A 214 24.49 13.38 -3.65
C LEU A 214 25.79 12.93 -4.32
N ILE A 215 26.47 12.00 -3.68
CA ILE A 215 27.77 11.48 -4.09
C ILE A 215 27.65 10.58 -5.32
N VAL A 216 26.54 9.85 -5.49
CA VAL A 216 26.24 9.17 -6.75
C VAL A 216 26.13 10.20 -7.88
N GLU A 217 25.35 11.27 -7.68
CA GLU A 217 25.17 12.32 -8.70
C GLU A 217 26.47 13.08 -8.98
N LEU A 218 27.28 13.42 -7.97
CA LEU A 218 28.59 14.05 -8.14
C LEU A 218 29.54 13.16 -8.96
N ALA A 219 29.56 11.85 -8.67
CA ALA A 219 30.38 10.91 -9.42
C ALA A 219 29.95 10.83 -10.90
N ILE A 220 28.64 10.79 -11.18
CA ILE A 220 28.11 10.83 -12.56
C ILE A 220 28.52 12.12 -13.28
N ARG A 221 28.34 13.29 -12.64
CA ARG A 221 28.70 14.60 -13.22
C ARG A 221 30.20 14.74 -13.50
N LEU A 222 31.04 14.04 -12.74
CA LEU A 222 32.47 13.95 -12.96
C LEU A 222 32.90 12.88 -13.99
N GLY A 223 31.94 12.15 -14.59
CA GLY A 223 32.21 11.06 -15.52
C GLY A 223 32.78 9.80 -14.86
N LYS A 224 32.70 9.68 -13.53
CA LYS A 224 33.20 8.54 -12.74
C LYS A 224 32.12 7.47 -12.58
N PHE A 225 31.69 6.89 -13.70
CA PHE A 225 30.52 5.99 -13.73
C PHE A 225 30.68 4.72 -12.88
N GLN A 226 31.86 4.07 -12.89
CA GLN A 226 32.09 2.91 -12.03
C GLN A 226 31.99 3.28 -10.54
N THR A 227 32.62 4.39 -10.14
CA THR A 227 32.52 4.89 -8.77
C THR A 227 31.08 5.19 -8.38
N ALA A 228 30.28 5.78 -9.27
CA ALA A 228 28.87 6.03 -9.03
C ALA A 228 28.08 4.73 -8.84
N ALA A 229 28.34 3.71 -9.68
CA ALA A 229 27.72 2.39 -9.56
C ALA A 229 28.10 1.69 -8.23
N ASP A 230 29.37 1.77 -7.83
CA ASP A 230 29.85 1.19 -6.57
C ASP A 230 29.20 1.87 -5.35
N LEU A 231 29.08 3.20 -5.37
CA LEU A 231 28.41 3.98 -4.33
C LEU A 231 26.90 3.67 -4.25
N LEU A 232 26.24 3.51 -5.40
CA LEU A 232 24.84 3.11 -5.46
C LEU A 232 24.67 1.67 -4.94
N SER A 233 25.55 0.74 -5.33
CA SER A 233 25.55 -0.63 -4.81
C SER A 233 25.70 -0.66 -3.29
N GLN A 234 26.60 0.16 -2.74
CA GLN A 234 26.74 0.29 -1.30
C GLN A 234 25.45 0.84 -0.67
N ALA A 235 24.82 1.85 -1.28
CA ALA A 235 23.56 2.41 -0.79
C ALA A 235 22.47 1.35 -0.68
N LEU A 236 22.26 0.58 -1.75
CA LEU A 236 21.20 -0.43 -1.80
C LEU A 236 21.40 -1.55 -0.78
N ARG A 237 22.66 -1.95 -0.51
CA ARG A 237 22.98 -3.01 0.46
C ARG A 237 22.90 -2.54 1.91
N VAL A 238 23.32 -1.31 2.18
CA VAL A 238 23.44 -0.80 3.54
C VAL A 238 22.13 -0.19 4.02
N ASP A 239 21.49 0.64 3.19
CA ASP A 239 20.34 1.46 3.57
C ASP A 239 19.05 1.08 2.78
N GLY A 240 19.17 0.33 1.69
CA GLY A 240 18.04 0.05 0.81
C GLY A 240 17.48 1.34 0.19
N PHE A 241 16.15 1.51 0.24
CA PHE A 241 15.45 2.75 -0.14
C PHE A 241 14.94 3.54 1.07
N VAL A 242 15.59 3.39 2.24
CA VAL A 242 15.18 4.05 3.49
C VAL A 242 16.09 5.24 3.79
N ASN A 243 15.56 6.26 4.47
CA ASN A 243 16.30 7.39 5.04
C ASN A 243 17.27 8.12 4.08
N GLY A 244 16.70 8.83 3.10
CA GLY A 244 17.48 9.77 2.27
C GLY A 244 17.43 9.50 0.76
N GLY A 245 16.62 8.56 0.30
CA GLY A 245 16.24 8.45 -1.11
C GLY A 245 15.30 7.29 -1.40
N GLU A 246 14.14 7.58 -1.96
CA GLU A 246 13.27 6.58 -2.56
C GLU A 246 13.89 6.08 -3.89
N LEU A 247 13.58 4.86 -4.32
CA LEU A 247 14.03 4.35 -5.64
C LEU A 247 13.70 5.32 -6.79
N GLY A 248 12.50 5.91 -6.77
CA GLY A 248 12.08 6.89 -7.76
C GLY A 248 13.06 8.07 -7.80
N ASP A 249 13.50 8.55 -6.65
CA ASP A 249 14.49 9.61 -6.56
C ASP A 249 15.81 9.19 -7.22
N PHE A 250 16.37 8.02 -6.90
CA PHE A 250 17.62 7.56 -7.55
C PHE A 250 17.50 7.49 -9.07
N LEU A 251 16.37 7.00 -9.59
CA LEU A 251 16.10 6.95 -11.04
C LEU A 251 15.91 8.34 -11.67
N MET A 252 15.71 9.39 -10.87
CA MET A 252 15.68 10.77 -11.36
C MET A 252 17.08 11.41 -11.46
N ILE A 253 18.17 10.77 -11.03
CA ILE A 253 19.51 11.37 -11.11
C ILE A 253 19.89 11.58 -12.60
N PRO A 254 20.24 12.80 -13.03
CA PRO A 254 20.69 13.04 -14.40
C PRO A 254 21.88 12.14 -14.76
N GLY A 255 21.76 11.36 -15.84
CA GLY A 255 22.78 10.42 -16.29
C GLY A 255 22.80 9.07 -15.57
N VAL A 256 21.79 8.75 -14.73
CA VAL A 256 21.70 7.46 -14.02
C VAL A 256 21.73 6.25 -14.97
N TYR A 257 21.15 6.36 -16.17
CA TYR A 257 21.14 5.26 -17.15
C TYR A 257 22.54 4.86 -17.66
N ASN A 258 23.57 5.70 -17.45
CA ASN A 258 24.96 5.32 -17.71
C ASN A 258 25.56 4.39 -16.64
N ILE A 259 24.95 4.33 -15.44
CA ILE A 259 25.44 3.53 -14.31
C ILE A 259 24.63 2.26 -14.07
N LEU A 260 23.36 2.22 -14.47
CA LEU A 260 22.49 1.04 -14.27
C LEU A 260 23.03 -0.23 -14.95
N PRO A 261 23.60 -0.20 -16.17
CA PRO A 261 24.23 -1.39 -16.76
C PRO A 261 25.42 -1.90 -15.93
N LEU A 262 26.22 -1.00 -15.35
CA LEU A 262 27.36 -1.37 -14.49
C LEU A 262 26.88 -2.00 -13.18
N LEU A 263 25.82 -1.45 -12.59
CA LEU A 263 25.19 -1.99 -11.40
C LEU A 263 24.62 -3.40 -11.67
N ALA A 264 23.93 -3.58 -12.80
CA ALA A 264 23.30 -4.84 -13.19
C ALA A 264 24.30 -5.98 -13.45
N GLN A 265 25.53 -5.67 -13.89
CA GLN A 265 26.59 -6.68 -14.12
C GLN A 265 26.92 -7.49 -12.87
N GLY A 266 26.80 -6.89 -11.68
CA GLY A 266 27.04 -7.59 -10.41
C GLY A 266 25.82 -8.36 -9.87
N GLY A 267 24.67 -8.32 -10.55
CA GLY A 267 23.46 -9.02 -10.13
C GLY A 267 23.07 -8.71 -8.68
N LYS A 268 22.72 -9.75 -7.91
CA LYS A 268 22.30 -9.62 -6.50
C LYS A 268 23.39 -9.14 -5.55
N GLU A 269 24.67 -9.36 -5.89
CA GLU A 269 25.80 -8.90 -5.08
C GLU A 269 25.95 -7.37 -5.13
N SER A 270 25.66 -6.78 -6.29
CA SER A 270 25.69 -5.32 -6.46
C SER A 270 24.36 -4.65 -6.13
N ASN A 271 23.24 -5.30 -6.46
CA ASN A 271 21.90 -4.79 -6.25
C ASN A 271 21.03 -5.87 -5.58
N PRO A 272 20.75 -5.80 -4.28
CA PRO A 272 19.89 -6.77 -3.59
C PRO A 272 18.47 -6.86 -4.14
N PHE A 273 18.01 -5.82 -4.87
CA PHE A 273 16.71 -5.78 -5.55
C PHE A 273 16.78 -6.25 -7.01
N PHE A 274 17.91 -6.82 -7.44
CA PHE A 274 18.10 -7.26 -8.82
C PHE A 274 17.13 -8.39 -9.20
N ILE A 275 16.41 -8.16 -10.30
CA ILE A 275 15.52 -9.15 -10.92
C ILE A 275 16.29 -9.80 -12.08
N PRO A 276 16.45 -11.13 -12.12
CA PRO A 276 17.03 -11.82 -13.27
C PRO A 276 16.21 -11.61 -14.55
N LYS A 277 16.85 -11.56 -15.71
CA LYS A 277 16.19 -11.32 -17.00
C LYS A 277 15.03 -12.31 -17.27
N ALA A 278 15.27 -13.60 -17.04
CA ALA A 278 14.24 -14.62 -17.26
C ALA A 278 13.01 -14.43 -16.35
N ASP A 279 13.21 -13.98 -15.11
CA ASP A 279 12.11 -13.68 -14.19
C ASP A 279 11.37 -12.42 -14.65
N ALA A 280 12.09 -11.39 -15.10
CA ALA A 280 11.51 -10.16 -15.64
C ALA A 280 10.59 -10.45 -16.84
N GLU A 281 11.02 -11.28 -17.79
CA GLU A 281 10.22 -11.66 -18.97
C GLU A 281 8.92 -12.36 -18.57
N VAL A 282 8.96 -13.27 -17.58
CA VAL A 282 7.77 -13.95 -17.07
C VAL A 282 6.85 -12.97 -16.33
N MET A 283 7.41 -12.12 -15.46
CA MET A 283 6.65 -11.09 -14.73
C MET A 283 5.89 -10.18 -15.69
N VAL A 284 6.56 -9.66 -16.73
CA VAL A 284 5.93 -8.79 -17.72
C VAL A 284 4.79 -9.49 -18.41
N LYS A 285 5.02 -10.70 -18.93
CA LYS A 285 4.00 -11.47 -19.62
C LYS A 285 2.77 -11.69 -18.74
N GLU A 286 2.94 -12.22 -17.53
CA GLU A 286 1.79 -12.55 -16.66
C GLU A 286 1.05 -11.29 -16.18
N ILE A 287 1.77 -10.18 -15.95
CA ILE A 287 1.13 -8.90 -15.59
C ILE A 287 0.32 -8.38 -16.78
N ILE A 288 0.89 -8.33 -17.99
CA ILE A 288 0.16 -7.88 -19.18
C ILE A 288 -1.08 -8.76 -19.42
N ASP A 289 -0.95 -10.09 -19.33
CA ASP A 289 -2.08 -11.02 -19.46
C ASP A 289 -3.18 -10.70 -18.42
N ALA A 290 -2.81 -10.39 -17.18
CA ALA A 290 -3.75 -10.00 -16.13
C ALA A 290 -4.42 -8.63 -16.39
N LEU A 291 -3.66 -7.65 -16.87
CA LEU A 291 -4.18 -6.34 -17.26
C LEU A 291 -5.22 -6.49 -18.39
N GLU A 292 -4.90 -7.29 -19.41
CA GLU A 292 -5.77 -7.54 -20.56
C GLU A 292 -7.01 -8.35 -20.18
N LEU A 293 -6.86 -9.38 -19.34
CA LEU A 293 -7.97 -10.16 -18.80
C LEU A 293 -8.98 -9.25 -18.09
N ARG A 294 -8.51 -8.40 -17.17
CA ARG A 294 -9.39 -7.47 -16.44
C ARG A 294 -10.00 -6.42 -17.35
N ALA A 295 -9.23 -5.86 -18.29
CA ALA A 295 -9.75 -4.86 -19.23
C ALA A 295 -10.86 -5.43 -20.14
N LYS A 296 -10.78 -6.71 -20.51
CA LYS A 296 -11.75 -7.36 -21.40
C LYS A 296 -12.96 -7.96 -20.68
N HIS A 297 -12.75 -8.51 -19.49
CA HIS A 297 -13.75 -9.30 -18.77
C HIS A 297 -14.19 -8.66 -17.45
N GLY A 298 -13.72 -7.46 -17.14
CA GLY A 298 -13.98 -6.78 -15.88
C GLY A 298 -13.27 -7.45 -14.69
N ARG A 299 -13.70 -7.11 -13.48
CA ARG A 299 -13.25 -7.72 -12.23
C ARG A 299 -13.33 -9.25 -12.32
N GLN A 300 -12.24 -9.96 -12.04
CA GLN A 300 -12.20 -11.42 -12.07
C GLN A 300 -12.46 -12.04 -10.70
N TRP A 301 -13.33 -11.41 -9.92
CA TRP A 301 -13.53 -11.69 -8.51
C TRP A 301 -13.61 -13.19 -8.22
N ALA A 302 -12.65 -13.71 -7.46
CA ALA A 302 -12.59 -15.13 -7.12
C ALA A 302 -13.81 -15.60 -6.30
N LEU A 303 -14.45 -14.69 -5.56
CA LEU A 303 -15.60 -15.00 -4.69
C LEU A 303 -16.96 -14.65 -5.32
N ASP A 304 -16.99 -14.36 -6.61
CA ASP A 304 -18.23 -14.11 -7.34
C ASP A 304 -19.24 -15.26 -7.16
N GLU A 305 -20.53 -14.92 -7.09
CA GLU A 305 -21.60 -15.90 -6.88
C GLU A 305 -21.66 -16.99 -7.96
N SER A 306 -21.21 -16.70 -9.18
CA SER A 306 -21.14 -17.67 -10.28
C SER A 306 -20.02 -18.71 -10.11
N LYS A 307 -19.05 -18.44 -9.24
CA LYS A 307 -17.86 -19.29 -9.01
C LYS A 307 -17.92 -20.02 -7.68
N VAL A 308 -18.34 -19.34 -6.62
CA VAL A 308 -18.30 -19.84 -5.23
C VAL A 308 -19.70 -19.81 -4.63
N GLY A 309 -20.26 -20.98 -4.32
CA GLY A 309 -21.56 -21.07 -3.66
C GLY A 309 -21.51 -20.65 -2.18
N TRP A 310 -22.67 -20.41 -1.57
CA TRP A 310 -22.77 -20.03 -0.15
C TRP A 310 -22.09 -20.99 0.82
N ARG A 311 -22.25 -22.31 0.63
CA ARG A 311 -21.62 -23.31 1.50
C ARG A 311 -20.10 -23.19 1.51
N GLU A 312 -19.50 -23.12 0.32
CA GLU A 312 -18.05 -22.96 0.18
C GLU A 312 -17.59 -21.62 0.78
N LEU A 313 -18.35 -20.53 0.55
CA LEU A 313 -18.01 -19.22 1.10
C LEU A 313 -17.98 -19.22 2.64
N LEU A 314 -18.99 -19.82 3.28
CA LEU A 314 -19.10 -19.92 4.74
C LEU A 314 -18.04 -20.87 5.32
N ASP A 315 -17.76 -21.99 4.66
CA ASP A 315 -16.71 -22.92 5.07
C ASP A 315 -15.32 -22.23 5.03
N ARG A 316 -15.04 -21.46 3.96
CA ARG A 316 -13.79 -20.68 3.82
C ARG A 316 -13.69 -19.59 4.89
N LEU A 317 -14.78 -18.88 5.18
CA LEU A 317 -14.83 -17.89 6.26
C LEU A 317 -14.46 -18.54 7.60
N ALA A 318 -15.16 -19.61 7.96
CA ALA A 318 -14.99 -20.29 9.23
C ALA A 318 -13.58 -20.87 9.38
N GLU A 319 -13.08 -21.57 8.36
CA GLU A 319 -11.72 -22.12 8.38
C GLU A 319 -10.65 -21.05 8.43
N GLY A 320 -10.80 -19.98 7.64
CA GLY A 320 -9.87 -18.88 7.59
C GLY A 320 -9.81 -18.16 8.93
N ALA A 321 -10.97 -17.76 9.46
CA ALA A 321 -11.09 -17.05 10.73
C ALA A 321 -10.53 -17.85 11.90
N PHE A 322 -10.81 -19.16 11.97
CA PHE A 322 -10.28 -20.02 13.05
C PHE A 322 -8.75 -20.15 13.01
N LYS A 323 -8.15 -20.12 11.81
CA LYS A 323 -6.69 -20.20 11.62
C LYS A 323 -6.01 -18.87 11.93
N THR A 324 -6.62 -17.74 11.58
CA THR A 324 -6.02 -16.41 11.73
C THR A 324 -6.28 -15.77 13.10
N HIS A 325 -7.38 -16.13 13.79
CA HIS A 325 -7.76 -15.57 15.10
C HIS A 325 -7.99 -16.67 16.16
N PRO A 326 -7.07 -17.63 16.34
CA PRO A 326 -7.32 -18.81 17.17
C PRO A 326 -7.51 -18.48 18.66
N LYS A 327 -6.92 -17.40 19.17
CA LYS A 327 -7.04 -17.01 20.59
C LYS A 327 -8.42 -16.44 20.91
N GLU A 328 -8.89 -15.49 20.11
CA GLU A 328 -10.21 -14.87 20.28
C GLU A 328 -11.32 -15.92 20.21
N TYR A 329 -11.28 -16.81 19.22
CA TYR A 329 -12.24 -17.92 19.13
C TYR A 329 -12.19 -18.87 20.33
N ARG A 330 -11.00 -19.19 20.86
CA ARG A 330 -10.89 -20.01 22.08
C ARG A 330 -11.43 -19.31 23.32
N ALA A 331 -11.24 -17.99 23.44
CA ALA A 331 -11.80 -17.20 24.54
C ALA A 331 -13.33 -17.21 24.50
N MET A 332 -13.92 -17.19 23.29
CA MET A 332 -15.36 -17.38 23.07
C MET A 332 -15.83 -18.84 23.22
N GLY A 333 -14.95 -19.77 23.59
CA GLY A 333 -15.28 -21.19 23.77
C GLY A 333 -15.44 -21.99 22.49
N VAL A 334 -15.06 -21.45 21.33
CA VAL A 334 -15.09 -22.11 20.02
C VAL A 334 -13.88 -23.02 19.87
N LYS A 335 -14.11 -24.32 19.64
CA LYS A 335 -13.06 -25.34 19.57
C LYS A 335 -12.71 -25.76 18.15
N THR A 336 -13.62 -25.53 17.20
CA THR A 336 -13.45 -25.92 15.81
C THR A 336 -14.00 -24.84 14.88
N ALA A 337 -13.48 -24.77 13.65
CA ALA A 337 -13.99 -23.83 12.65
C ALA A 337 -15.51 -23.96 12.45
N LYS A 338 -16.04 -25.19 12.45
CA LYS A 338 -17.49 -25.43 12.27
C LYS A 338 -18.35 -24.78 13.34
N GLU A 339 -17.84 -24.61 14.55
CA GLU A 339 -18.56 -23.98 15.67
C GLU A 339 -18.63 -22.45 15.57
N ILE A 340 -17.96 -21.85 14.56
CA ILE A 340 -18.09 -20.43 14.22
C ILE A 340 -19.44 -20.17 13.55
N LEU A 341 -19.89 -21.09 12.70
CA LEU A 341 -21.18 -21.00 12.02
C LEU A 341 -22.29 -21.45 12.95
N TYR A 342 -23.41 -20.73 12.97
CA TYR A 342 -24.60 -21.20 13.69
C TYR A 342 -25.33 -22.29 12.92
N ASP A 343 -26.15 -23.06 13.64
CA ASP A 343 -27.01 -24.07 13.02
C ASP A 343 -27.94 -23.43 11.97
N PRO A 344 -28.27 -24.14 10.89
CA PRO A 344 -29.17 -23.61 9.85
C PRO A 344 -30.56 -23.27 10.38
N ALA A 345 -31.16 -22.22 9.86
CA ALA A 345 -32.54 -21.85 10.14
C ALA A 345 -33.53 -22.76 9.40
N THR A 346 -34.67 -23.06 10.02
CA THR A 346 -35.78 -23.76 9.36
C THR A 346 -36.64 -22.79 8.53
N GLU A 347 -37.46 -23.30 7.61
CA GLU A 347 -38.37 -22.44 6.85
C GLU A 347 -39.42 -21.78 7.77
N GLU A 348 -39.83 -22.45 8.84
CA GLU A 348 -40.76 -21.88 9.83
C GLU A 348 -40.16 -20.67 10.55
N GLU A 349 -38.87 -20.73 10.92
CA GLU A 349 -38.16 -19.60 11.54
C GLU A 349 -38.00 -18.44 10.56
N ILE A 350 -37.73 -18.72 9.28
CA ILE A 350 -37.67 -17.71 8.22
C ILE A 350 -39.04 -17.04 8.01
N GLU A 351 -40.12 -17.81 7.99
CA GLU A 351 -41.48 -17.27 7.87
C GLU A 351 -41.88 -16.41 9.08
N GLU A 352 -41.47 -16.79 10.30
CA GLU A 352 -41.72 -16.01 11.50
C GLU A 352 -40.95 -14.68 11.49
N ALA A 353 -39.69 -14.73 11.08
CA ALA A 353 -38.87 -13.55 10.83
C ALA A 353 -39.50 -12.60 9.80
N GLU A 354 -39.97 -13.13 8.65
CA GLU A 354 -40.62 -12.31 7.62
C GLU A 354 -41.96 -11.72 8.08
N LYS A 355 -42.69 -12.38 8.99
CA LYS A 355 -43.89 -11.80 9.63
C LYS A 355 -43.55 -10.63 10.54
N LYS A 356 -42.38 -10.65 11.19
CA LYS A 356 -41.93 -9.59 12.11
C LYS A 356 -41.47 -8.34 11.35
N VAL A 357 -40.56 -8.50 10.38
CA VAL A 357 -39.87 -7.37 9.74
C VAL A 357 -40.16 -7.22 8.24
N GLY A 358 -41.14 -7.95 7.71
CA GLY A 358 -41.44 -8.00 6.27
C GLY A 358 -40.49 -8.93 5.50
N LYS A 359 -40.65 -8.99 4.18
CA LYS A 359 -39.86 -9.88 3.31
C LYS A 359 -38.36 -9.70 3.55
N LEU A 360 -37.64 -10.80 3.73
CA LEU A 360 -36.18 -10.80 3.89
C LEU A 360 -35.48 -10.85 2.53
N PRO A 361 -34.23 -10.34 2.43
CA PRO A 361 -33.41 -10.48 1.24
C PRO A 361 -33.22 -11.95 0.84
N ASP A 362 -33.30 -12.26 -0.46
CA ASP A 362 -33.24 -13.65 -0.93
C ASP A 362 -31.82 -14.26 -0.75
N ASP A 363 -30.77 -13.44 -0.84
CA ASP A 363 -29.38 -13.82 -0.55
C ASP A 363 -29.18 -14.13 0.94
N PHE A 364 -29.76 -13.33 1.83
CA PHE A 364 -29.75 -13.60 3.27
C PHE A 364 -30.50 -14.89 3.61
N LYS A 365 -31.68 -15.11 3.03
CA LYS A 365 -32.41 -16.38 3.19
C LYS A 365 -31.60 -17.58 2.70
N ALA A 366 -30.85 -17.44 1.61
CA ALA A 366 -29.97 -18.49 1.12
C ALA A 366 -28.81 -18.80 2.09
N MET A 367 -28.26 -17.76 2.74
CA MET A 367 -27.24 -17.93 3.78
C MET A 367 -27.81 -18.65 5.01
N VAL A 368 -28.94 -18.18 5.57
CA VAL A 368 -29.45 -18.68 6.86
C VAL A 368 -29.95 -20.13 6.79
N ARG A 369 -30.38 -20.58 5.61
CA ARG A 369 -30.67 -22.01 5.33
C ARG A 369 -29.43 -22.93 5.42
N LEU A 370 -28.23 -22.36 5.42
CA LEU A 370 -26.97 -23.10 5.52
C LEU A 370 -26.26 -22.85 6.84
N ALA A 371 -26.29 -21.60 7.33
CA ALA A 371 -25.84 -21.22 8.65
C ALA A 371 -26.60 -19.96 9.05
N ASN A 372 -27.32 -20.01 10.17
CA ASN A 372 -28.14 -18.91 10.65
C ASN A 372 -27.28 -17.80 11.30
N GLY A 373 -26.33 -17.27 10.53
CA GLY A 373 -25.30 -16.35 11.00
C GLY A 373 -23.99 -17.04 11.38
N PHE A 374 -23.08 -16.27 11.96
CA PHE A 374 -21.76 -16.70 12.38
C PHE A 374 -21.19 -15.81 13.48
N LYS A 375 -20.27 -16.37 14.28
CA LYS A 375 -19.55 -15.66 15.34
C LYS A 375 -18.41 -14.83 14.77
N GLY A 376 -18.43 -13.52 15.02
CA GLY A 376 -17.25 -12.67 14.87
C GLY A 376 -16.46 -12.61 16.17
N GLY A 377 -15.82 -11.48 16.40
CA GLY A 377 -15.13 -11.14 17.66
C GLY A 377 -15.33 -9.66 18.00
N GLY A 378 -14.59 -9.14 18.97
CA GLY A 378 -14.74 -7.78 19.51
C GLY A 378 -14.73 -6.72 18.41
N HIS A 379 -13.72 -6.81 17.53
CA HIS A 379 -13.62 -6.05 16.28
C HIS A 379 -13.62 -6.94 15.03
N LEU A 380 -13.47 -8.25 15.21
CA LEU A 380 -13.41 -9.20 14.10
C LEU A 380 -14.78 -9.33 13.43
N PHE A 381 -14.83 -9.00 12.13
CA PHE A 381 -16.04 -8.97 11.31
C PHE A 381 -17.18 -8.16 11.93
N GLY A 382 -16.90 -7.17 12.77
CA GLY A 382 -17.94 -6.43 13.48
C GLY A 382 -18.85 -7.32 14.33
N GLY A 383 -18.30 -8.31 15.03
CA GLY A 383 -19.07 -9.23 15.88
C GLY A 383 -19.82 -10.34 15.15
N GLY A 384 -19.77 -10.39 13.80
CA GLY A 384 -20.53 -11.37 13.01
C GLY A 384 -22.04 -11.14 13.08
N ILE A 385 -22.85 -12.16 12.78
CA ILE A 385 -24.32 -12.05 12.64
C ILE A 385 -25.00 -13.09 13.54
N ALA A 386 -25.89 -12.66 14.45
CA ALA A 386 -26.54 -13.50 15.47
C ALA A 386 -27.64 -14.46 14.98
N GLY A 387 -28.07 -14.32 13.73
CA GLY A 387 -29.15 -15.11 13.12
C GLY A 387 -30.51 -14.44 13.15
N ILE A 388 -31.46 -15.01 12.41
CA ILE A 388 -32.76 -14.40 12.08
C ILE A 388 -33.70 -14.21 13.27
N GLN A 389 -33.50 -14.93 14.36
CA GLN A 389 -34.28 -14.83 15.59
C GLN A 389 -34.02 -13.51 16.34
N TYR A 390 -32.92 -12.82 16.02
CA TYR A 390 -32.52 -11.55 16.64
C TYR A 390 -32.65 -10.36 15.68
N ILE A 391 -33.58 -10.44 14.71
CA ILE A 391 -33.89 -9.32 13.83
C ILE A 391 -34.96 -8.43 14.43
N ASP A 392 -34.83 -7.13 14.24
CA ASP A 392 -35.88 -6.16 14.55
C ASP A 392 -35.80 -4.95 13.62
N PHE A 393 -36.71 -3.98 13.76
CA PHE A 393 -36.49 -2.65 13.20
C PHE A 393 -35.52 -1.85 14.07
N ALA A 394 -34.76 -0.95 13.46
CA ALA A 394 -33.82 -0.12 14.19
C ALA A 394 -34.54 0.75 15.25
N ASN A 395 -34.04 0.75 16.48
CA ASN A 395 -34.68 1.42 17.63
C ASN A 395 -34.20 2.88 17.87
N GLY A 396 -33.66 3.54 16.84
CA GLY A 396 -33.23 4.95 16.91
C GLY A 396 -31.71 5.17 16.98
N ASP A 397 -30.90 4.17 17.31
CA ASP A 397 -29.43 4.30 17.31
C ASP A 397 -28.85 4.45 15.90
N ALA A 398 -29.59 4.01 14.87
CA ALA A 398 -29.27 4.24 13.47
C ALA A 398 -29.31 5.73 13.10
N GLU A 399 -30.08 6.56 13.81
CA GLU A 399 -30.20 8.01 13.59
C GLU A 399 -28.85 8.71 13.82
N TYR A 400 -28.10 8.31 14.86
CA TYR A 400 -26.74 8.81 15.14
C TYR A 400 -25.71 8.38 14.09
N SER A 401 -25.90 7.23 13.43
CA SER A 401 -25.00 6.77 12.38
C SER A 401 -25.07 7.63 11.11
N TRP A 402 -26.24 8.23 10.86
CA TRP A 402 -26.54 9.00 9.66
C TRP A 402 -26.23 10.50 9.81
N ASP A 403 -26.53 11.08 10.97
CA ASP A 403 -26.29 12.48 11.33
C ASP A 403 -24.80 12.89 11.15
N SER A 404 -23.88 11.91 11.18
CA SER A 404 -22.46 12.12 10.93
C SER A 404 -22.07 12.39 9.46
N ARG A 405 -22.94 12.12 8.48
CA ARG A 405 -22.64 12.26 7.05
C ARG A 405 -23.38 13.39 6.34
N THR A 406 -24.59 13.72 6.76
CA THR A 406 -25.39 14.80 6.17
C THR A 406 -25.43 15.96 7.17
N GLN A 407 -24.51 16.93 7.07
CA GLN A 407 -24.62 18.20 7.82
C GLN A 407 -25.84 19.05 7.40
N GLU A 408 -26.83 18.44 6.74
CA GLU A 408 -28.06 19.07 6.27
C GLU A 408 -29.22 18.22 6.80
N ASP A 409 -30.12 18.88 7.54
CA ASP A 409 -31.32 18.38 8.24
C ASP A 409 -32.41 17.81 7.29
N ASP A 410 -32.04 17.14 6.20
CA ASP A 410 -33.00 16.69 5.19
C ASP A 410 -33.20 15.16 5.23
N GLU A 411 -34.43 14.81 5.65
CA GLU A 411 -35.11 13.51 5.59
C GLU A 411 -34.50 12.36 6.43
N ILE A 412 -34.91 12.35 7.71
CA ILE A 412 -34.80 11.19 8.61
C ILE A 412 -35.43 9.98 7.92
N PHE A 413 -34.62 8.98 7.59
CA PHE A 413 -35.12 7.66 7.22
C PHE A 413 -36.08 7.15 8.29
N ASP A 414 -37.29 6.76 7.90
CA ASP A 414 -38.19 6.04 8.80
C ASP A 414 -37.44 4.80 9.30
N SER A 415 -37.29 4.64 10.62
CA SER A 415 -36.61 3.49 11.20
C SER A 415 -37.23 2.15 10.77
N SER A 416 -38.48 2.17 10.27
CA SER A 416 -39.15 1.04 9.62
C SER A 416 -38.52 0.60 8.29
N ASP A 417 -37.57 1.35 7.74
CA ASP A 417 -36.80 1.04 6.53
C ASP A 417 -35.48 0.33 6.76
N LEU A 418 -35.06 0.25 8.02
CA LEU A 418 -33.84 -0.41 8.46
C LEU A 418 -34.21 -1.65 9.27
N ILE A 419 -33.83 -2.81 8.73
CA ILE A 419 -33.91 -4.08 9.48
C ILE A 419 -32.55 -4.26 10.15
N GLU A 420 -32.53 -4.26 11.48
CA GLU A 420 -31.34 -4.46 12.29
C GLU A 420 -31.11 -5.94 12.57
N LEU A 421 -29.84 -6.34 12.52
CA LEU A 421 -29.33 -7.65 12.91
C LEU A 421 -28.41 -7.48 14.11
N GLN A 422 -28.64 -8.27 15.17
CA GLN A 422 -27.69 -8.35 16.27
C GLN A 422 -26.37 -9.03 15.86
N THR A 423 -25.30 -8.70 16.57
CA THR A 423 -23.98 -9.31 16.42
C THR A 423 -23.95 -10.72 16.99
N GLY A 424 -23.24 -11.64 16.33
CA GLY A 424 -23.13 -13.03 16.77
C GLY A 424 -22.34 -13.20 18.07
N SER A 425 -21.40 -12.31 18.34
CA SER A 425 -20.63 -12.27 19.57
C SER A 425 -20.69 -10.90 20.21
N GLU A 426 -20.27 -10.83 21.49
CA GLU A 426 -19.94 -9.55 22.11
C GLU A 426 -18.96 -8.79 21.21
N SER A 427 -19.26 -7.51 20.99
CA SER A 427 -18.61 -6.68 19.98
C SER A 427 -18.56 -5.24 20.48
N ASP A 428 -17.60 -4.47 19.98
CA ASP A 428 -17.43 -3.06 20.33
C ASP A 428 -18.47 -2.15 19.66
N SER A 429 -19.75 -2.38 20.00
CA SER A 429 -20.91 -1.61 19.53
C SER A 429 -21.06 -1.60 18.01
N PHE A 430 -20.83 -2.76 17.38
CA PHE A 430 -21.12 -2.95 15.97
C PHE A 430 -22.61 -3.19 15.75
N TYR A 431 -23.12 -2.58 14.68
CA TYR A 431 -24.49 -2.72 14.23
C TYR A 431 -24.52 -3.14 12.77
N HIS A 432 -25.47 -4.01 12.44
CA HIS A 432 -25.66 -4.56 11.10
C HIS A 432 -27.06 -4.23 10.62
N TYR A 433 -27.18 -3.71 9.40
CA TYR A 433 -28.45 -3.22 8.86
C TYR A 433 -28.69 -3.73 7.45
N TYR A 434 -29.94 -4.11 7.18
CA TYR A 434 -30.48 -4.13 5.82
C TYR A 434 -31.32 -2.90 5.56
N MET A 435 -30.99 -2.22 4.47
CA MET A 435 -31.77 -1.11 3.95
C MET A 435 -32.72 -1.61 2.88
N ARG A 436 -34.01 -1.32 3.05
CA ARG A 436 -35.04 -1.70 2.08
C ARG A 436 -34.88 -0.97 0.74
N PRO A 437 -35.26 -1.59 -0.39
CA PRO A 437 -35.16 -0.96 -1.70
C PRO A 437 -35.77 0.45 -1.78
N ARG A 438 -36.93 0.67 -1.15
CA ARG A 438 -37.63 1.96 -1.20
C ARG A 438 -36.85 3.10 -0.54
N ALA A 439 -35.95 2.78 0.38
CA ALA A 439 -35.19 3.76 1.15
C ALA A 439 -34.05 4.39 0.32
N TRP A 440 -33.40 3.64 -0.56
CA TRP A 440 -32.20 4.15 -1.26
C TRP A 440 -32.41 4.36 -2.77
N ASN A 441 -33.63 4.17 -3.28
CA ASN A 441 -33.98 4.29 -4.70
C ASN A 441 -34.78 5.57 -5.04
N GLU A 442 -34.83 6.57 -4.15
CA GLU A 442 -35.70 7.75 -4.33
C GLU A 442 -35.32 8.63 -5.54
N ASP A 443 -34.07 8.60 -6.01
CA ASP A 443 -33.59 9.39 -7.16
C ASP A 443 -33.70 8.68 -8.53
N GLY A 444 -34.19 7.42 -8.58
CA GLY A 444 -34.41 6.71 -9.85
C GLY A 444 -33.17 6.35 -10.68
N GLU A 445 -31.96 6.69 -10.23
CA GLU A 445 -30.69 6.29 -10.87
C GLU A 445 -30.34 4.81 -10.59
N HIS A 446 -30.83 4.26 -9.48
CA HIS A 446 -30.66 2.85 -9.12
C HIS A 446 -31.95 2.06 -9.34
N LYS A 447 -31.89 1.07 -10.24
CA LYS A 447 -33.06 0.35 -10.77
C LYS A 447 -33.24 -1.07 -10.25
N ASP A 448 -32.40 -1.55 -9.35
CA ASP A 448 -32.36 -3.00 -9.07
C ASP A 448 -33.39 -3.49 -8.04
N ASN A 449 -34.07 -2.59 -7.33
CA ASN A 449 -35.06 -2.91 -6.30
C ASN A 449 -34.56 -3.94 -5.27
N LYS A 450 -33.24 -3.93 -4.97
CA LYS A 450 -32.60 -4.85 -4.02
C LYS A 450 -32.37 -4.21 -2.65
N TYR A 451 -32.19 -5.07 -1.65
CA TYR A 451 -31.75 -4.62 -0.33
C TYR A 451 -30.26 -4.29 -0.37
N ARG A 452 -29.81 -3.34 0.45
CA ARG A 452 -28.39 -3.08 0.71
C ARG A 452 -28.02 -3.56 2.10
N TYR A 453 -26.76 -3.94 2.31
CA TYR A 453 -26.27 -4.39 3.61
C TYR A 453 -25.19 -3.46 4.12
N TRP A 454 -25.37 -2.90 5.30
CA TRP A 454 -24.44 -1.96 5.92
C TRP A 454 -23.96 -2.49 7.27
N HIS A 455 -22.73 -2.15 7.63
CA HIS A 455 -22.24 -2.33 9.00
C HIS A 455 -21.60 -1.03 9.50
N TRP A 456 -21.82 -0.72 10.78
CA TRP A 456 -21.37 0.52 11.40
C TRP A 456 -21.07 0.35 12.90
N ALA A 457 -20.30 1.28 13.47
CA ALA A 457 -20.07 1.42 14.91
C ALA A 457 -19.83 2.92 15.21
N PRO A 458 -20.20 3.45 16.39
CA PRO A 458 -20.12 4.87 16.72
C PRO A 458 -18.74 5.52 16.56
N TRP A 459 -17.69 4.74 16.80
CA TRP A 459 -16.30 5.18 16.68
C TRP A 459 -15.73 5.03 15.26
N MET A 460 -16.41 4.28 14.38
CA MET A 460 -16.06 4.25 12.97
C MET A 460 -16.59 5.55 12.36
N GLY A 461 -15.68 6.48 12.06
CA GLY A 461 -16.00 7.76 11.42
C GLY A 461 -16.67 7.67 10.03
N SER A 462 -17.06 6.46 9.59
CA SER A 462 -17.88 6.23 8.40
C SER A 462 -18.55 4.84 8.43
N THR A 463 -19.73 4.73 7.81
CA THR A 463 -20.44 3.45 7.57
C THR A 463 -19.86 2.66 6.42
N ASN A 464 -19.67 1.35 6.62
CA ASN A 464 -19.31 0.40 5.57
C ASN A 464 -20.56 -0.08 4.84
N GLN A 465 -20.55 0.01 3.51
CA GLN A 465 -21.71 -0.24 2.66
C GLN A 465 -21.41 -1.34 1.65
N TYR A 466 -22.32 -2.30 1.54
CA TYR A 466 -22.22 -3.45 0.66
C TYR A 466 -23.50 -3.58 -0.18
N ASN A 467 -23.39 -4.17 -1.37
CA ASN A 467 -24.57 -4.34 -2.23
C ASN A 467 -25.50 -5.45 -1.73
N SER A 468 -24.99 -6.37 -0.89
CA SER A 468 -25.67 -7.56 -0.42
C SER A 468 -24.98 -8.08 0.85
N VAL A 469 -25.61 -9.00 1.60
CA VAL A 469 -24.89 -9.65 2.73
C VAL A 469 -23.82 -10.60 2.23
N ARG A 470 -24.02 -11.14 1.03
CA ARG A 470 -23.00 -11.96 0.36
C ARG A 470 -21.71 -11.17 0.14
N ASP A 471 -21.81 -9.92 -0.28
CA ASP A 471 -20.65 -9.04 -0.52
C ASP A 471 -19.87 -8.82 0.78
N TYR A 472 -20.57 -8.62 1.89
CA TYR A 472 -19.94 -8.47 3.21
C TYR A 472 -19.29 -9.77 3.70
N VAL A 473 -19.97 -10.92 3.57
CA VAL A 473 -19.37 -12.21 3.94
C VAL A 473 -18.14 -12.50 3.08
N ALA A 474 -18.21 -12.17 1.78
CA ALA A 474 -17.08 -12.31 0.88
C ALA A 474 -15.92 -11.38 1.24
N SER A 475 -16.17 -10.12 1.65
CA SER A 475 -15.10 -9.24 2.14
C SER A 475 -14.43 -9.77 3.42
N CYS A 476 -15.20 -10.44 4.29
CA CYS A 476 -14.66 -11.12 5.46
C CYS A 476 -13.77 -12.32 5.08
N VAL A 477 -14.15 -13.09 4.05
CA VAL A 477 -13.33 -14.18 3.48
C VAL A 477 -12.04 -13.63 2.86
N GLU A 478 -12.12 -12.54 2.09
CA GLU A 478 -10.94 -11.88 1.52
C GLU A 478 -9.95 -11.48 2.62
N LYS A 479 -10.44 -10.85 3.70
CA LYS A 479 -9.60 -10.45 4.84
C LYS A 479 -8.83 -11.64 5.43
N VAL A 480 -9.49 -12.76 5.71
CA VAL A 480 -8.81 -13.90 6.34
C VAL A 480 -7.88 -14.64 5.39
N GLU A 481 -8.21 -14.72 4.11
CA GLU A 481 -7.35 -15.35 3.13
C GLU A 481 -6.08 -14.53 2.87
N ASP A 482 -6.20 -13.21 2.85
CA ASP A 482 -5.05 -12.33 2.73
C ASP A 482 -4.12 -12.45 3.96
N MET A 483 -4.68 -12.57 5.16
CA MET A 483 -3.90 -12.85 6.38
C MET A 483 -3.20 -14.22 6.31
N LEU A 484 -3.90 -15.26 5.84
CA LEU A 484 -3.30 -16.58 5.65
C LEU A 484 -2.16 -16.56 4.62
N ASP A 485 -2.33 -15.85 3.52
CA ASP A 485 -1.31 -15.67 2.48
C ASP A 485 -0.08 -14.92 3.03
N LEU A 486 -0.29 -14.03 4.00
CA LEU A 486 0.75 -13.29 4.73
C LEU A 486 1.39 -14.08 5.88
N GLY A 487 0.81 -15.20 6.29
CA GLY A 487 1.20 -15.90 7.51
C GLY A 487 0.92 -15.09 8.78
N GLU A 488 -0.01 -14.14 8.69
CA GLU A 488 -0.45 -13.29 9.80
C GLU A 488 -1.47 -14.02 10.68
N THR A 489 -1.31 -13.85 11.99
CA THR A 489 -2.31 -14.26 12.98
C THR A 489 -2.49 -13.09 13.94
N GLU A 490 -3.75 -12.72 14.20
CA GLU A 490 -4.05 -11.64 15.13
C GLU A 490 -4.14 -12.22 16.54
N ASP A 491 -3.23 -11.76 17.39
CA ASP A 491 -3.18 -12.11 18.80
C ASP A 491 -3.91 -11.02 19.58
N TYR A 492 -5.19 -11.24 19.88
CA TYR A 492 -5.90 -10.38 20.82
C TYR A 492 -5.25 -10.54 22.21
N GLU A 493 -4.49 -9.55 22.65
CA GLU A 493 -4.17 -9.37 24.07
C GLU A 493 -5.41 -8.75 24.70
N GLU A 494 -6.08 -9.48 25.60
CA GLU A 494 -6.99 -8.82 26.53
C GLU A 494 -6.20 -7.69 27.18
N ALA A 495 -6.64 -6.45 27.01
CA ALA A 495 -6.13 -5.35 27.79
C ALA A 495 -6.39 -5.70 29.25
N ASP A 496 -5.39 -6.27 29.92
CA ASP A 496 -5.42 -6.50 31.35
C ASP A 496 -5.80 -5.15 31.97
N GLY A 497 -6.99 -5.10 32.57
CA GLY A 497 -7.52 -3.96 33.30
C GLY A 497 -6.76 -3.73 34.61
N SER A 498 -5.43 -3.63 34.53
CA SER A 498 -4.53 -3.35 35.64
C SER A 498 -3.40 -2.41 35.25
N ASP A 499 -3.68 -1.35 34.48
CA ASP A 499 -2.83 -0.15 34.46
C ASP A 499 -3.58 1.02 35.11
N SER A 500 -4.01 0.78 36.35
CA SER A 500 -4.30 1.83 37.32
C SER A 500 -3.37 1.67 38.52
N GLU A 501 -2.07 1.90 38.34
CA GLU A 501 -1.20 2.37 39.42
C GLU A 501 0.18 2.84 38.91
N LEU A 502 0.35 4.17 38.90
CA LEU A 502 1.53 4.87 39.44
C LEU A 502 2.95 4.34 39.11
N SER A 503 3.62 5.00 38.15
CA SER A 503 5.01 5.51 38.30
C SER A 503 5.29 6.48 37.13
N LEU A 504 5.16 7.81 37.24
CA LEU A 504 5.93 8.79 38.03
C LEU A 504 7.35 8.35 38.43
N PHE A 505 8.34 9.05 37.86
CA PHE A 505 9.80 9.05 38.09
C PHE A 505 10.56 7.86 37.44
N ILE A 506 11.63 8.00 36.64
CA ILE A 506 12.68 9.01 36.42
C ILE A 506 12.98 9.14 34.92
#